data_AF-A0A7Y0SBN3-F1
#
_entry.id   AF-A0A7Y0SBN3-F1
#
_cell.length_a   1.000
_cell.length_b   1.000
_cell.length_c   1.000
_cell.angle_alpha   90.00
_cell.angle_beta   90.00
_cell.angle_gamma   90.00
#
_symmetry.space_group_name_H-M   'P 1'
#
loop_
_entity.id
_entity.type
_entity.pdbx_description
1 polymer ?
#
loop_
_entity_poly.entity_id
_entity_poly.type
_entity_poly.pdbx_seq_one_letter_code
_entity_poly.pdbx_strand_id
1 'polypeptide(L)'
;FQAGYDITKQLKDKLKGLRLSNADYQKYIDRKQEVRKTLIYGDQRVVDDIVIVNNTHYSDVLLTNRIELETGRRISTAEIEKAVENLYALDRFELITYHFEEV
;
A
#
# COMPACT_ATOMS: atom_id res chain seq x y z
N PHE A 1 -13.27 18.67 -19.85
CA PHE A 1 -13.26 19.10 -18.44
C PHE A 1 -14.66 19.46 -17.94
N GLN A 2 -15.37 20.42 -18.56
CA GLN A 2 -16.72 20.85 -18.12
C GLN A 2 -17.75 19.72 -18.05
N ALA A 3 -17.84 18.88 -19.10
CA ALA A 3 -18.78 17.76 -19.13
C ALA A 3 -18.58 16.74 -17.99
N GLY A 4 -17.33 16.47 -17.59
CA GLY A 4 -17.03 15.57 -16.47
C GLY A 4 -17.45 16.16 -15.11
N TYR A 5 -17.26 17.48 -14.93
CA TYR A 5 -17.73 18.20 -13.74
C TYR A 5 -19.26 18.17 -13.64
N ASP A 6 -19.95 18.43 -14.75
CA ASP A 6 -21.41 18.47 -14.79
C ASP A 6 -22.02 17.09 -14.50
N ILE A 7 -21.46 16.02 -15.08
CA ILE A 7 -21.87 14.63 -14.80
C ILE A 7 -21.61 14.26 -13.33
N THR A 8 -20.45 14.59 -12.77
CA THR A 8 -20.13 14.32 -11.36
C THR A 8 -21.11 15.03 -10.42
N LYS A 9 -21.50 16.26 -10.75
CA LYS A 9 -22.47 17.04 -9.98
C LYS A 9 -23.88 16.46 -10.06
N GLN A 10 -24.28 15.94 -11.21
CA GLN A 10 -25.56 15.22 -11.38
C GLN A 10 -25.59 13.90 -10.59
N LEU A 11 -24.46 13.20 -10.50
CA LEU A 11 -24.34 11.94 -9.75
C LEU A 11 -24.11 12.13 -8.24
N LYS A 12 -24.05 13.38 -7.75
CA LYS A 12 -23.75 13.72 -6.34
C LYS A 12 -24.54 12.89 -5.34
N ASP A 13 -25.85 12.70 -5.54
CA ASP A 13 -26.67 11.95 -4.61
C ASP A 13 -26.38 10.45 -4.61
N LYS A 14 -25.98 9.88 -5.76
CA LYS A 14 -25.51 8.50 -5.85
C LYS A 14 -24.12 8.34 -5.20
N LEU A 15 -23.26 9.34 -5.36
CA LEU A 15 -21.90 9.35 -4.80
C LEU A 15 -21.88 9.59 -3.29
N LYS A 16 -22.88 10.27 -2.72
CA LYS A 16 -23.01 10.45 -1.26
C LYS A 16 -23.01 9.12 -0.49
N GLY A 17 -23.63 8.08 -1.04
CA GLY A 17 -23.68 6.75 -0.42
C GLY A 17 -22.34 6.01 -0.44
N LEU A 18 -21.40 6.43 -1.30
CA LEU A 18 -20.03 5.92 -1.36
C LEU A 18 -19.08 6.71 -0.46
N ARG A 19 -19.55 7.82 0.15
CA ARG A 19 -18.73 8.64 1.02
C ARG A 19 -18.54 7.93 2.36
N LEU A 20 -17.29 7.75 2.75
CA LEU A 20 -16.93 7.33 4.11
C LEU A 20 -17.56 8.29 5.13
N SER A 21 -18.20 7.73 6.16
CA SER A 21 -18.61 8.53 7.31
C SER A 21 -17.36 9.04 8.03
N ASN A 22 -17.48 10.17 8.76
CA ASN A 22 -16.35 10.65 9.56
C ASN A 22 -15.89 9.60 10.58
N ALA A 23 -16.81 8.80 11.12
CA ALA A 23 -16.49 7.73 12.05
C ALA A 23 -15.71 6.59 11.38
N ASP A 24 -16.08 6.19 10.16
CA ASP A 24 -15.37 5.13 9.44
C ASP A 24 -14.02 5.60 8.89
N TYR A 25 -13.91 6.87 8.52
CA TYR A 25 -12.62 7.48 8.22
C TYR A 25 -11.72 7.53 9.45
N GLN A 26 -12.27 7.87 10.63
CA GLN A 26 -11.50 7.85 11.88
C GLN A 26 -11.00 6.43 12.20
N LYS A 27 -11.84 5.39 12.05
CA LYS A 27 -11.38 4.00 12.20
C LYS A 27 -10.23 3.64 11.27
N TYR A 28 -10.25 4.12 10.03
CA TYR A 28 -9.14 3.93 9.09
C TYR A 28 -7.86 4.60 9.59
N ILE A 29 -7.94 5.84 10.08
CA ILE A 29 -6.81 6.56 10.68
C ILE A 29 -6.29 5.81 11.90
N ASP A 30 -7.17 5.39 12.81
CA ASP A 30 -6.80 4.68 14.04
C ASP A 30 -6.13 3.34 13.71
N ARG A 31 -6.67 2.58 12.76
CA ARG A 31 -6.05 1.34 12.27
C ARG A 31 -4.66 1.59 11.71
N LYS A 32 -4.47 2.67 10.94
CA LYS A 32 -3.15 3.05 10.43
C LYS A 32 -2.17 3.39 11.56
N GLN A 33 -2.62 4.12 12.58
CA GLN A 33 -1.77 4.45 13.71
C GLN A 33 -1.43 3.22 14.53
N GLU A 34 -2.37 2.30 14.72
CA GLU A 34 -2.13 1.06 15.46
C GLU A 34 -1.13 0.15 14.75
N VAL A 35 -1.29 -0.07 13.44
CA VAL A 35 -0.33 -0.81 12.62
C VAL A 35 1.06 -0.16 12.66
N ARG A 36 1.14 1.18 12.66
CA ARG A 36 2.43 1.89 12.79
C ARG A 36 3.11 1.67 14.14
N LYS A 37 2.37 1.56 15.24
CA LYS A 37 2.95 1.31 16.57
C LYS A 37 3.53 -0.09 16.68
N THR A 38 2.89 -1.07 16.05
CA THR A 38 3.34 -2.47 16.05
C THR A 38 4.30 -2.79 14.92
N LEU A 39 4.56 -1.82 14.02
CA LEU A 39 5.50 -1.98 12.93
C LEU A 39 6.90 -2.08 13.53
N ILE A 40 7.45 -3.29 13.56
CA ILE A 40 8.85 -3.51 13.90
C ILE A 40 9.65 -2.89 12.75
N TYR A 41 10.32 -1.77 13.02
CA TYR A 41 11.21 -1.15 12.05
C TYR A 41 12.31 -2.15 11.70
N GLY A 42 12.34 -2.59 10.45
CA GLY A 42 13.35 -3.51 9.91
C GLY A 42 14.78 -2.95 9.94
N ASP A 43 14.93 -1.68 10.33
CA ASP A 43 16.16 -0.89 10.35
C ASP A 43 17.34 -1.57 11.09
N GLN A 44 17.07 -2.57 11.93
CA GLN A 44 18.10 -3.29 12.68
C GLN A 44 18.35 -4.73 12.19
N ARG A 45 17.56 -5.25 11.25
CA ARG A 45 17.57 -6.67 10.90
C ARG A 45 18.05 -6.91 9.48
N VAL A 46 18.79 -8.01 9.31
CA VAL A 46 19.17 -8.52 7.99
C VAL A 46 17.98 -9.30 7.46
N VAL A 47 17.55 -8.99 6.24
CA VAL A 47 16.43 -9.67 5.59
C VAL A 47 16.97 -10.84 4.79
N ASP A 48 16.65 -12.06 5.20
CA ASP A 48 17.13 -13.28 4.54
C ASP A 48 16.32 -13.61 3.28
N ASP A 49 15.00 -13.38 3.31
CA ASP A 49 14.11 -13.67 2.19
C ASP A 49 13.00 -12.63 2.04
N ILE A 50 12.49 -12.47 0.82
CA ILE A 50 11.37 -11.58 0.47
C ILE A 50 10.33 -12.39 -0.27
N VAL A 51 9.18 -12.61 0.39
CA VAL A 51 8.06 -13.35 -0.18
C VAL A 51 6.98 -12.39 -0.67
N ILE A 52 6.58 -12.51 -1.92
CA ILE A 52 5.49 -11.72 -2.52
C ILE A 52 4.23 -12.59 -2.59
N VAL A 53 3.18 -12.17 -1.90
CA VAL A 53 1.83 -12.76 -2.05
C VAL A 53 1.05 -11.92 -3.06
N ASN A 54 1.02 -12.39 -4.31
CA ASN A 54 0.39 -11.68 -5.41
C ASN A 54 -1.05 -12.15 -5.66
N ASN A 55 -2.02 -11.24 -5.45
CA ASN A 55 -3.44 -11.47 -5.74
C ASN A 55 -3.92 -10.70 -6.97
N THR A 56 -3.02 -10.38 -7.90
CA THR A 56 -3.29 -9.54 -9.07
C THR A 56 -2.98 -10.27 -10.37
N HIS A 57 -3.28 -9.63 -11.50
CA HIS A 57 -2.94 -10.15 -12.84
C HIS A 57 -1.49 -9.88 -13.27
N TYR A 58 -0.71 -9.14 -12.48
CA TYR A 58 0.71 -8.92 -12.79
C TYR A 58 1.53 -10.19 -12.55
N SER A 59 2.61 -10.37 -13.30
CA SER A 59 3.53 -11.48 -13.05
C SER A 59 4.40 -11.20 -11.83
N ASP A 60 4.70 -12.24 -11.05
CA ASP A 60 5.58 -12.13 -9.89
C ASP A 60 6.96 -11.57 -10.26
N VAL A 61 7.49 -11.99 -11.42
CA VAL A 61 8.76 -11.47 -11.96
C VAL A 61 8.73 -9.94 -12.14
N LEU A 62 7.62 -9.38 -12.62
CA LEU A 62 7.48 -7.93 -12.79
C LEU A 62 7.44 -7.22 -11.43
N LEU A 63 6.72 -7.78 -10.46
CA LEU A 63 6.62 -7.22 -9.11
C LEU A 63 7.97 -7.28 -8.40
N THR A 64 8.67 -8.42 -8.43
CA THR A 64 10.01 -8.58 -7.85
C THR A 64 11.01 -7.59 -8.45
N ASN A 65 11.05 -7.46 -9.78
CA ASN A 65 11.95 -6.53 -10.44
C ASN A 65 11.66 -5.07 -10.10
N ARG A 66 10.41 -4.74 -9.76
CA ARG A 66 10.00 -3.36 -9.45
C ARG A 66 10.20 -2.97 -8.00
N ILE A 67 10.15 -3.95 -7.10
CA ILE A 67 10.44 -3.78 -5.68
C ILE A 67 11.91 -3.38 -5.47
N GLU A 68 12.83 -3.88 -6.31
CA GLU A 68 14.26 -3.50 -6.28
C GLU A 68 14.91 -3.65 -4.88
N LEU A 69 14.41 -4.60 -4.08
CA LEU A 69 14.97 -4.93 -2.77
C LEU A 69 15.90 -6.13 -2.88
N GLU A 70 17.03 -6.06 -2.19
CA GLU A 70 18.04 -7.11 -2.17
C GLU A 70 18.07 -7.77 -0.78
N THR A 71 18.07 -9.10 -0.76
CA THR A 71 18.22 -9.91 0.45
C THR A 71 19.68 -10.01 0.90
N GLY A 72 19.91 -10.52 2.11
CA GLY A 72 21.24 -10.69 2.68
C GLY A 72 21.87 -9.39 3.23
N ARG A 73 21.10 -8.30 3.29
CA ARG A 73 21.53 -7.03 3.88
C ARG A 73 20.46 -6.43 4.77
N ARG A 74 20.87 -5.41 5.53
CA ARG A 74 19.92 -4.54 6.23
C ARG A 74 19.19 -3.71 5.19
N ILE A 75 17.86 -3.71 5.30
CA ILE A 75 16.97 -2.90 4.47
C ILE A 75 16.33 -1.88 5.40
N SER A 76 16.56 -0.60 5.12
CA SER A 76 15.92 0.47 5.88
C SER A 76 14.44 0.57 5.57
N THR A 77 13.67 1.06 6.52
CA THR A 77 12.25 1.37 6.33
C THR A 77 12.04 2.29 5.14
N ALA A 78 12.95 3.25 4.92
CA ALA A 78 12.89 4.15 3.76
C ALA A 78 13.02 3.41 2.41
N GLU A 79 13.87 2.38 2.33
CA GLU A 79 13.99 1.55 1.12
C GLU A 79 12.72 0.73 0.87
N ILE A 80 12.11 0.20 1.93
CA ILE A 80 10.85 -0.56 1.83
C ILE A 80 9.70 0.33 1.39
N GLU A 81 9.56 1.52 1.99
CA GLU A 81 8.53 2.49 1.59
C GLU A 81 8.73 2.91 0.13
N LYS A 82 9.97 3.13 -0.32
CA LYS A 82 10.26 3.42 -1.72
C LYS A 82 9.88 2.27 -2.65
N ALA A 83 10.15 1.03 -2.26
CA ALA A 83 9.74 -0.15 -3.01
C ALA A 83 8.21 -0.25 -3.13
N VAL A 84 7.49 0.04 -2.04
CA VAL A 84 6.03 0.09 -2.01
C VAL A 84 5.49 1.21 -2.92
N GLU A 85 6.09 2.40 -2.88
CA GLU A 85 5.76 3.51 -3.80
C GLU A 85 6.00 3.14 -5.27
N ASN A 86 7.11 2.45 -5.57
CA ASN A 86 7.43 1.97 -6.92
C ASN A 86 6.38 0.98 -7.45
N LEU A 87 5.78 0.18 -6.57
CA LEU A 87 4.65 -0.70 -6.92
C LEU A 87 3.38 0.12 -7.18
N TYR A 88 3.03 1.09 -6.31
CA TYR A 88 1.85 1.94 -6.53
C TYR A 88 1.87 2.70 -7.86
N ALA A 89 3.06 2.99 -8.41
CA ALA A 89 3.21 3.61 -9.73
C ALA A 89 2.66 2.76 -10.90
N LEU A 90 2.36 1.47 -10.70
CA LEU A 90 1.70 0.62 -11.70
C LEU A 90 0.17 0.83 -11.78
N ASP A 91 -0.36 1.77 -10.97
CA ASP A 91 -1.69 2.39 -11.07
C ASP A 91 -2.89 1.45 -10.89
N ARG A 92 -2.74 0.32 -10.18
CA ARG A 92 -3.80 -0.70 -10.05
C ARG A 92 -3.90 -1.42 -8.70
N PHE A 93 -3.21 -0.98 -7.66
CA PHE A 93 -3.29 -1.63 -6.36
C PHE A 93 -4.22 -0.85 -5.43
N GLU A 94 -5.27 -1.49 -4.92
CA GLU A 94 -6.14 -0.90 -3.89
C GLU A 94 -5.41 -0.78 -2.54
N LEU A 95 -4.56 -1.76 -2.21
CA LEU A 95 -3.78 -1.79 -0.99
C LEU A 95 -2.56 -2.71 -1.13
N ILE A 96 -1.39 -2.20 -0.75
CA ILE A 96 -0.15 -2.97 -0.55
C ILE A 96 0.18 -2.92 0.94
N THR A 97 0.37 -4.09 1.55
CA THR A 97 0.80 -4.24 2.95
C THR A 97 2.08 -5.05 3.00
N TYR A 98 2.98 -4.68 3.91
CA TYR A 98 4.18 -5.46 4.24
C TYR A 98 4.21 -5.72 5.74
N HIS A 99 4.87 -6.80 6.12
CA HIS A 99 5.17 -7.12 7.51
C HIS A 99 6.49 -7.88 7.57
N PHE A 100 7.12 -7.88 8.75
CA PHE A 100 8.26 -8.73 9.03
C PHE A 100 7.78 -9.92 9.85
N GLU A 101 8.24 -11.12 9.49
CA GLU A 101 8.00 -12.35 10.25
C GLU A 101 9.35 -12.89 10.74
N GLU A 102 9.41 -13.29 12.02
CA GLU A 102 10.53 -14.05 12.56
C GLU A 102 10.13 -15.53 12.57
N VAL A 103 11.00 -16.40 12.05
CA VAL A 103 10.85 -17.86 12.08
C VAL A 103 11.71 -18.45 13.20
#